data_AF-J9F1X7-F1
#
_entry.id   AF-J9F1X7-F1
#
_cell.length_a   1.000
_cell.length_b   1.000
_cell.length_c   1.000
_cell.angle_alpha   90.00
_cell.angle_beta   90.00
_cell.angle_gamma   90.00
#
_symmetry.space_group_name_H-M   'P 1'
#
loop_
_entity.id
_entity.type
_entity.pdbx_description
1 polymer ?
#
loop_
_entity_poly.entity_id
_entity_poly.type
_entity_poly.pdbx_seq_one_letter_code
_entity_poly.pdbx_strand_id
1 'polypeptide(L)'
;LLETFHKKKCSLDNISSILYCASQNRDNRLCCKQFGLTSPKSGTGRRCLQMCDPYRLDIPILRKDYFICLSNWDIIMYCHHGGLRTKMTFATFADKH
;
A
#
# COMPACT_ATOMS: atom_id res chain seq x y z
N LEU A 1 11.06 4.07 9.90
CA LEU A 1 10.80 3.91 8.45
C LEU A 1 11.18 5.15 7.64
N LEU A 2 10.55 6.31 7.90
CA LEU A 2 10.84 7.59 7.22
C LEU A 2 12.32 7.99 7.31
N GLU A 3 12.90 7.91 8.50
CA GLU A 3 14.33 8.13 8.70
C GLU A 3 15.22 7.14 7.95
N THR A 4 14.76 5.90 7.75
CA THR A 4 15.53 4.86 7.04
C THR A 4 15.63 5.20 5.56
N PHE A 5 14.53 5.64 4.95
CA PHE A 5 14.53 6.12 3.57
C PHE A 5 15.39 7.38 3.40
N HIS A 6 15.29 8.32 4.34
CA HIS A 6 16.11 9.55 4.33
C HIS A 6 17.61 9.28 4.56
N LYS A 7 17.97 8.45 5.54
CA LYS A 7 19.38 8.15 5.90
C LYS A 7 20.04 7.24 4.87
N LYS A 8 19.33 6.27 4.30
CA LYS A 8 19.88 5.32 3.31
C LYS A 8 19.79 5.79 1.86
N LYS A 9 19.27 7.00 1.60
CA LYS A 9 19.07 7.56 0.25
C LYS A 9 18.30 6.62 -0.70
N CYS A 10 17.41 5.78 -0.18
CA CYS A 10 16.55 4.96 -1.02
C CYS A 10 15.55 5.89 -1.72
N SER A 11 15.61 6.00 -3.05
CA SER A 11 14.63 6.80 -3.78
C SER A 11 13.23 6.21 -3.59
N LEU A 12 12.28 7.11 -3.34
CA LEU A 12 10.87 6.80 -3.14
C LEU A 12 10.10 6.81 -4.46
N ASP A 13 10.73 7.32 -5.51
CA ASP A 13 10.19 7.34 -6.88
C ASP A 13 9.88 5.91 -7.32
N ASN A 14 10.69 4.95 -6.86
CA ASN A 14 10.51 3.52 -7.15
C ASN A 14 9.28 2.91 -6.48
N ILE A 15 8.73 3.52 -5.41
CA ILE A 15 7.55 2.96 -4.72
C ILE A 15 6.33 3.00 -5.66
N SER A 16 6.14 4.10 -6.39
CA SER A 16 5.07 4.20 -7.38
C SER A 16 5.18 3.10 -8.43
N SER A 17 6.38 2.85 -8.95
CA SER A 17 6.63 1.77 -9.93
C SER A 17 6.39 0.38 -9.34
N ILE A 18 6.84 0.11 -8.11
CA ILE A 18 6.60 -1.16 -7.43
C ILE A 18 5.09 -1.42 -7.28
N LEU A 19 4.34 -0.42 -6.80
CA LEU A 19 2.89 -0.54 -6.61
C LEU A 19 2.19 -0.73 -7.95
N TYR A 20 2.57 0.02 -8.98
CA TYR A 20 2.02 -0.12 -10.32
C TYR A 20 2.22 -1.55 -10.84
N CYS A 21 3.44 -2.07 -10.80
CA CYS A 21 3.76 -3.45 -11.21
C CYS A 21 3.00 -4.49 -10.37
N ALA A 22 2.99 -4.35 -9.04
CA ALA A 22 2.33 -5.30 -8.14
C ALA A 22 0.81 -5.32 -8.32
N SER A 23 0.20 -4.16 -8.61
CA SER A 23 -1.25 -4.02 -8.78
C SER A 23 -1.80 -4.73 -10.00
N GLN A 24 -0.97 -4.94 -11.04
CA GLN A 24 -1.38 -5.46 -12.34
C GLN A 24 -2.63 -4.74 -12.90
N ASN A 25 -2.68 -3.41 -12.76
CA ASN A 25 -3.80 -2.55 -13.16
C ASN A 25 -5.15 -2.88 -12.51
N ARG A 26 -5.15 -3.44 -11.29
CA ARG A 26 -6.36 -3.75 -10.52
C ARG A 26 -6.63 -2.72 -9.44
N ASP A 27 -7.92 -2.48 -9.18
CA ASP A 27 -8.38 -1.70 -8.05
C ASP A 27 -8.42 -2.56 -6.78
N ASN A 28 -7.44 -2.35 -5.88
CA ASN A 28 -7.32 -3.11 -4.64
C ASN A 28 -7.91 -2.37 -3.42
N ARG A 29 -8.63 -1.27 -3.63
CA ARG A 29 -9.16 -0.43 -2.53
C ARG A 29 -10.14 -1.15 -1.63
N LEU A 30 -10.94 -2.09 -2.17
CA LEU A 30 -11.88 -2.88 -1.36
C LEU A 30 -11.14 -3.74 -0.34
N CYS A 31 -10.09 -4.45 -0.77
CA CYS A 31 -9.22 -5.23 0.12
C CYS A 31 -8.59 -4.33 1.19
N CYS A 32 -7.99 -3.20 0.79
CA CYS A 32 -7.37 -2.28 1.73
C CYS A 32 -8.35 -1.70 2.76
N LYS A 33 -9.60 -1.43 2.39
CA LYS A 33 -10.66 -1.02 3.34
C LYS A 33 -10.97 -2.13 4.33
N GLN A 34 -11.12 -3.36 3.85
CA GLN A 34 -11.44 -4.52 4.68
C GLN A 34 -10.38 -4.79 5.75
N PHE A 35 -9.10 -4.60 5.42
CA PHE A 35 -7.98 -4.74 6.36
C PHE A 35 -7.66 -3.46 7.14
N GLY A 36 -8.56 -2.48 7.16
CA GLY A 36 -8.48 -1.36 8.09
C GLY A 36 -7.59 -0.19 7.66
N LEU A 37 -7.14 -0.13 6.39
CA LEU A 37 -6.36 1.00 5.89
C LEU A 37 -7.13 2.34 6.00
N THR A 38 -8.47 2.27 6.06
CA THR A 38 -9.37 3.42 6.27
C THR A 38 -9.87 3.62 7.70
N SER A 39 -9.38 2.86 8.68
CA SER A 39 -9.90 2.94 10.04
C SER A 39 -9.78 4.39 10.58
N PRO A 40 -10.83 4.96 11.22
CA PRO A 40 -10.80 6.33 11.75
C PRO A 40 -9.63 6.61 12.68
N LYS A 41 -9.09 5.56 13.33
CA LYS A 41 -7.91 5.62 14.19
C LYS A 41 -6.63 6.07 13.46
N SER A 42 -6.57 5.96 12.13
CA SER A 42 -5.35 6.27 11.36
C SER A 42 -5.30 7.70 10.81
N GLY A 43 -6.39 8.48 10.84
CA GLY A 43 -6.46 9.89 10.38
C GLY A 43 -6.09 10.15 8.90
N THR A 44 -5.61 9.14 8.19
CA THR A 44 -4.95 9.20 6.88
C THR A 44 -5.63 8.28 5.85
N GLY A 45 -6.73 7.63 6.24
CA GLY A 45 -7.34 6.52 5.54
C GLY A 45 -7.72 6.77 4.08
N ARG A 46 -8.27 7.95 3.75
CA ARG A 46 -8.60 8.29 2.36
C ARG A 46 -7.37 8.51 1.48
N ARG A 47 -6.28 9.07 2.04
CA ARG A 47 -5.02 9.27 1.32
C ARG A 47 -4.30 7.93 1.11
N CYS A 48 -4.26 7.06 2.11
CA CYS A 48 -3.56 5.78 1.99
C CYS A 48 -4.24 4.81 1.03
N LEU A 49 -5.56 4.88 0.88
CA LEU A 49 -6.28 4.09 -0.13
C LEU A 49 -5.80 4.33 -1.56
N GLN A 50 -5.23 5.49 -1.83
CA GLN A 50 -4.71 5.83 -3.14
C GLN A 50 -3.52 4.95 -3.54
N MET A 51 -2.75 4.45 -2.56
CA MET A 51 -1.68 3.48 -2.80
C MET A 51 -2.21 2.09 -3.18
N CYS A 52 -3.51 1.83 -3.02
CA CYS A 52 -4.17 0.57 -3.40
C CYS A 52 -4.80 0.61 -4.79
N ASP A 53 -4.79 1.76 -5.47
CA ASP A 53 -5.22 1.92 -6.86
C ASP A 53 -4.25 2.90 -7.57
N PRO A 54 -2.98 2.49 -7.78
CA PRO A 54 -1.95 3.33 -8.38
C PRO A 54 -2.19 3.58 -9.87
N TYR A 55 -3.15 2.89 -10.51
CA TYR A 55 -3.50 3.12 -11.91
C TYR A 55 -4.38 4.36 -12.09
N ARG A 56 -5.39 4.54 -11.23
CA ARG A 56 -6.25 5.75 -11.26
C ARG A 56 -5.60 6.97 -10.65
N LEU A 57 -4.53 6.74 -9.91
CA LEU A 57 -3.74 7.78 -9.31
C LEU A 57 -2.49 7.91 -10.13
N ASP A 58 -2.52 8.86 -11.04
CA ASP A 58 -1.35 9.38 -11.75
C ASP A 58 -0.37 9.96 -10.70
N ILE A 59 0.24 9.09 -9.88
CA ILE A 59 1.23 9.39 -8.85
C ILE A 59 2.59 9.08 -9.49
N PRO A 60 3.16 10.01 -10.25
CA PRO A 60 4.51 9.83 -10.77
C PRO A 60 5.52 9.77 -9.62
N ILE A 61 5.25 10.41 -8.48
CA ILE A 61 6.16 10.51 -7.33
C ILE A 61 5.35 10.44 -6.03
N LEU A 62 5.71 9.51 -5.15
CA LEU A 62 5.11 9.41 -3.82
C LEU A 62 5.44 10.69 -3.01
N ARG A 63 4.45 11.57 -2.84
CA ARG A 63 4.64 12.82 -2.07
C ARG A 63 4.90 12.53 -0.59
N LYS A 64 5.54 13.47 0.12
CA LYS A 64 5.90 13.35 1.54
C LYS A 64 4.74 12.96 2.47
N ASP A 65 3.52 13.35 2.13
CA ASP A 65 2.30 13.08 2.87
C ASP A 65 1.77 11.65 2.73
N TYR A 66 2.30 10.84 1.80
CA TYR A 66 2.01 9.41 1.65
C TYR A 66 2.93 8.52 2.48
N PHE A 67 4.03 9.04 3.02
CA PHE A 67 4.94 8.21 3.81
C PHE A 67 4.29 7.63 5.04
N ILE A 68 3.33 8.35 5.64
CA ILE A 68 2.59 7.86 6.79
C ILE A 68 1.80 6.59 6.45
N CYS A 69 1.48 6.36 5.17
CA CYS A 69 0.82 5.15 4.70
C CYS A 69 1.77 3.95 4.59
N LEU A 70 3.08 4.18 4.50
CA LEU A 70 4.08 3.11 4.50
C LEU A 70 4.14 2.35 5.83
N SER A 71 3.59 2.88 6.92
CA SER A 71 3.40 2.10 8.15
C SER A 71 2.43 0.93 7.96
N ASN A 72 1.59 0.97 6.92
CA ASN A 72 0.65 -0.09 6.54
C ASN A 72 1.09 -0.79 5.25
N TRP A 73 2.39 -0.78 4.95
CA TRP A 73 2.96 -1.39 3.74
C TRP A 73 2.55 -2.85 3.56
N ASP A 74 2.46 -3.61 4.65
CA ASP A 74 2.07 -5.01 4.63
C ASP A 74 0.64 -5.22 4.11
N ILE A 75 -0.32 -4.39 4.53
CA ILE A 75 -1.71 -4.40 4.04
C ILE A 75 -1.74 -4.05 2.54
N ILE A 76 -1.04 -2.98 2.17
CA ILE A 76 -0.98 -2.48 0.79
C ILE A 76 -0.43 -3.58 -0.14
N MET A 77 0.71 -4.16 0.20
CA MET A 77 1.35 -5.21 -0.61
C MET A 77 0.60 -6.53 -0.58
N TYR A 78 -0.03 -6.90 0.54
CA TYR A 78 -0.91 -8.07 0.60
C TYR A 78 -2.04 -7.95 -0.43
N CYS A 79 -2.71 -6.79 -0.46
CA CYS A 79 -3.81 -6.55 -1.38
C CYS A 79 -3.35 -6.49 -2.85
N HIS A 80 -2.19 -5.88 -3.14
CA HIS A 80 -1.61 -5.93 -4.51
C HIS A 80 -1.24 -7.34 -4.94
N HIS A 81 -0.62 -8.12 -4.06
CA HIS A 81 -0.28 -9.52 -4.32
C HIS A 81 -1.49 -10.46 -4.30
N GLY A 82 -2.68 -9.99 -3.92
CA GLY A 82 -3.93 -10.75 -3.99
C GLY A 82 -4.23 -11.24 -5.41
N GLY A 83 -3.76 -10.52 -6.43
CA GLY A 83 -3.84 -10.96 -7.83
C GLY A 83 -2.88 -12.10 -8.22
N LEU A 84 -1.85 -12.38 -7.41
CA LEU A 84 -0.82 -13.41 -7.63
C LEU A 84 -1.08 -14.69 -6.80
N ARG A 85 -1.99 -14.64 -5.83
CA ARG A 85 -2.21 -15.72 -4.86
C ARG A 85 -3.29 -16.68 -5.34
N THR A 86 -2.88 -17.73 -6.06
CA THR A 86 -3.67 -18.96 -6.16
C THR A 86 -3.63 -19.80 -4.88
N LYS A 87 -2.70 -19.55 -3.92
CA LYS A 87 -2.63 -20.32 -2.65
C LYS A 87 -1.95 -19.58 -1.48
N MET A 88 -2.52 -18.49 -0.98
CA MET A 88 -2.24 -18.10 0.42
C MET A 88 -3.57 -17.84 1.12
N THR A 89 -3.89 -18.72 2.05
CA THR A 89 -5.17 -18.74 2.77
C THR A 89 -5.28 -17.52 3.68
N PHE A 90 -6.48 -16.93 3.72
CA PHE A 90 -6.86 -15.75 4.51
C PHE A 90 -6.42 -15.79 5.99
N ALA A 91 -6.27 -16.98 6.57
CA ALA A 91 -5.95 -17.18 7.98
C ALA A 91 -4.60 -16.56 8.40
N THR A 92 -3.56 -16.62 7.56
CA THR A 92 -2.20 -16.26 8.01
C THR A 92 -1.94 -14.76 8.17
N PHE A 93 -2.77 -13.90 7.56
CA PHE A 93 -2.62 -12.43 7.64
C PHE A 93 -3.55 -11.80 8.69
N ALA A 94 -4.73 -12.40 8.92
CA ALA A 94 -5.68 -11.93 9.92
C ALA A 94 -5.17 -12.05 11.37
N ASP A 95 -4.32 -13.04 11.67
CA ASP A 95 -3.74 -13.19 13.02
C ASP A 95 -2.67 -12.14 13.37
N LYS A 96 -2.23 -11.32 12.40
CA LYS A 96 -1.18 -10.30 12.60
C LYS A 96 -1.71 -8.87 12.79
N HIS A 97 -3.00 -8.62 12.57
CA HIS A 97 -3.60 -7.28 12.56
C HIS A 97 -5.00 -7.28 13.17
#